data_AF-A0A4V1XLP7-F1
#
_entry.id   AF-A0A4V1XLP7-F1
#
_cell.length_a   1.000
_cell.length_b   1.000
_cell.length_c   1.000
_cell.angle_alpha   90.00
_cell.angle_beta   90.00
_cell.angle_gamma   90.00
#
_symmetry.space_group_name_H-M   'P 1'
#
loop_
_entity.id
_entity.type
_entity.pdbx_description
1 polymer ?
#
loop_
_entity_poly.entity_id
_entity_poly.type
_entity_poly.pdbx_seq_one_letter_code
_entity_poly.pdbx_strand_id
1 'polypeptide(L)'
;MAIPDGSLTHYMILQPLPAPLAKHAVANRGNVLGLDRVHNDCFLFMTVLQLAETVYPSYKAAIEEVESYAKSVDGNIEFRYLNYCDSSQDPLGSYGKENIRNMGDATARYGPGGIFQKRVPGGFKISKVKE
;
A
#
# COMPACT_ATOMS: atom_id res chain seq x y z
N MET A 1 13.30 -15.07 16.76
CA MET A 1 14.54 -15.71 16.25
C MET A 1 15.55 -14.60 16.02
N ALA A 2 16.75 -14.67 16.61
CA ALA A 2 17.78 -13.66 16.42
C ALA A 2 18.41 -13.83 15.03
N ILE A 3 18.69 -12.70 14.35
CA ILE A 3 19.40 -12.68 13.08
C ILE A 3 20.89 -12.88 13.39
N PRO A 4 21.57 -13.87 12.78
CA PRO A 4 23.01 -14.08 13.00
C PRO A 4 23.81 -12.80 12.75
N ASP A 5 24.87 -12.61 13.55
CA ASP A 5 25.75 -11.46 13.37
C ASP A 5 26.35 -11.43 11.96
N GLY A 6 26.41 -10.24 11.35
CA GLY A 6 26.85 -10.06 9.96
C GLY A 6 25.87 -10.52 8.86
N SER A 7 24.64 -10.95 9.20
CA SER A 7 23.62 -11.36 8.21
C SER A 7 22.45 -10.39 8.04
N LEU A 8 22.52 -9.20 8.65
CA LEU A 8 21.51 -8.16 8.47
C LEU A 8 21.43 -7.75 7.00
N THR A 9 20.24 -7.90 6.43
CA THR A 9 19.99 -7.49 5.05
C THR A 9 18.86 -6.48 5.02
N HIS A 10 19.16 -5.33 4.42
CA HIS A 10 18.22 -4.25 4.17
C HIS A 10 18.12 -4.00 2.67
N TYR A 11 16.90 -4.01 2.14
CA TYR A 11 16.63 -3.64 0.76
C TYR A 11 15.69 -2.45 0.72
N MET A 12 16.03 -1.47 -0.11
CA MET A 12 15.19 -0.34 -0.43
C MET A 12 14.87 -0.38 -1.92
N ILE A 13 13.60 -0.24 -2.26
CA ILE A 13 13.13 -0.16 -3.64
C ILE A 13 12.48 1.20 -3.85
N LEU A 14 12.96 1.90 -4.87
CA LEU A 14 12.34 3.08 -5.45
C LEU A 14 11.83 2.67 -6.83
N GLN A 15 10.55 2.33 -6.94
CA GLN A 15 9.94 1.98 -8.22
C GLN A 15 9.34 3.23 -8.84
N PRO A 16 9.81 3.69 -10.03
CA PRO A 16 9.22 4.85 -10.69
C PRO A 16 7.72 4.63 -10.95
N LEU A 17 6.92 5.66 -10.68
CA LEU A 17 5.51 5.77 -11.04
C LEU A 17 5.31 7.07 -11.84
N PRO A 18 5.58 7.05 -13.15
CA PRO A 18 5.47 8.23 -13.99
C PRO A 18 4.03 8.69 -14.16
N ALA A 19 3.79 10.00 -14.17
CA ALA A 19 2.47 10.61 -14.40
C ALA A 19 1.76 10.14 -15.69
N PRO A 20 2.48 9.87 -16.81
CA PRO A 20 1.85 9.30 -18.00
C PRO A 20 1.12 7.96 -17.76
N LEU A 21 1.56 7.14 -16.79
CA LEU A 21 0.88 5.88 -16.47
C LEU A 21 -0.53 6.12 -15.96
N ALA A 22 -0.70 7.08 -15.04
CA ALA A 22 -2.01 7.51 -14.55
C ALA A 22 -2.89 8.07 -15.67
N LYS A 23 -2.33 8.94 -16.52
CA LYS A 23 -3.03 9.52 -17.69
C LYS A 23 -3.54 8.45 -18.64
N HIS A 24 -2.71 7.45 -18.97
CA HIS A 24 -3.10 6.33 -19.81
C HIS A 24 -4.19 5.46 -19.16
N ALA A 25 -4.14 5.25 -17.85
CA ALA A 25 -5.20 4.52 -17.17
C ALA A 25 -6.54 5.25 -17.26
N VAL A 26 -6.58 6.56 -17.01
CA VAL A 26 -7.79 7.39 -17.14
C VAL A 26 -8.34 7.34 -18.57
N ALA A 27 -7.48 7.48 -19.59
CA ALA A 27 -7.88 7.38 -20.99
C ALA A 27 -8.50 6.01 -21.35
N ASN A 28 -8.16 4.96 -20.61
CA ASN A 28 -8.66 3.60 -20.77
C ASN A 28 -9.73 3.21 -19.72
N ARG A 29 -10.60 4.17 -19.34
CA ARG A 29 -11.72 3.99 -18.38
C ARG A 29 -11.30 3.84 -16.91
N GLY A 30 -10.11 4.28 -16.56
CA GLY A 30 -9.60 4.29 -15.19
C GLY A 30 -9.06 2.93 -14.72
N ASN A 31 -8.67 2.88 -13.44
CA ASN A 31 -8.24 1.65 -12.77
C ASN A 31 -8.68 1.65 -11.30
N VAL A 32 -8.77 0.45 -10.71
CA VAL A 32 -9.25 0.26 -9.33
C VAL A 32 -8.27 0.75 -8.25
N LEU A 33 -7.02 1.05 -8.62
CA LEU A 33 -5.99 1.53 -7.69
C LEU A 33 -6.14 3.02 -7.39
N GLY A 34 -6.96 3.76 -8.16
CA GLY A 34 -7.20 5.18 -7.92
C GLY A 34 -6.05 6.10 -8.34
N LEU A 35 -5.26 5.68 -9.34
CA LEU A 35 -4.10 6.46 -9.83
C LEU A 35 -4.50 7.73 -10.57
N ASP A 36 -5.78 7.95 -10.87
CA ASP A 36 -6.32 9.19 -11.44
C ASP A 36 -5.98 10.43 -10.59
N ARG A 37 -5.72 10.25 -9.30
CA ARG A 37 -5.29 11.31 -8.36
C ARG A 37 -3.77 11.57 -8.36
N VAL A 38 -3.00 10.81 -9.13
CA VAL A 38 -1.54 10.95 -9.24
C VAL A 38 -1.23 11.80 -10.47
N HIS A 39 -0.85 13.06 -10.24
CA HIS A 39 -0.65 14.04 -11.31
C HIS A 39 0.82 14.31 -11.67
N ASN A 40 1.74 14.02 -10.75
CA ASN A 40 3.17 14.27 -10.90
C ASN A 40 3.94 12.94 -10.96
N ASP A 41 5.14 12.99 -11.54
CA ASP A 41 6.06 11.85 -11.47
C ASP A 41 6.44 11.60 -10.00
N CYS A 42 6.38 10.34 -9.60
CA CYS A 42 6.74 9.92 -8.25
C CYS A 42 7.39 8.54 -8.26
N PHE A 43 7.66 8.00 -7.08
CA PHE A 43 8.12 6.64 -6.93
C PHE A 43 7.34 5.96 -5.80
N LEU A 44 7.10 4.66 -5.96
CA LEU A 44 6.71 3.81 -4.85
C LEU A 44 7.95 3.50 -4.03
N PHE A 45 7.87 3.81 -2.74
CA PHE A 45 8.91 3.51 -1.77
C PHE A 45 8.55 2.24 -1.02
N MET A 46 9.43 1.24 -1.07
CA MET A 46 9.35 0.03 -0.25
C MET A 46 10.69 -0.20 0.43
N THR A 47 10.63 -0.70 1.65
CA THR A 47 11.81 -1.15 2.36
C THR A 47 11.52 -2.47 3.04
N VAL A 48 12.50 -3.36 2.99
CA VAL A 48 12.46 -4.68 3.59
C VAL A 48 13.70 -4.82 4.45
N LEU A 49 13.50 -5.05 5.73
CA LEU A 49 14.56 -5.34 6.67
C LEU A 49 14.28 -6.69 7.29
N GLN A 50 15.27 -7.58 7.30
CA GLN A 50 15.18 -8.74 8.18
C GLN A 50 15.24 -8.21 9.61
N LEU A 51 14.17 -8.44 10.38
CA LEU A 51 13.99 -7.84 11.70
C LEU A 51 13.77 -8.91 12.75
N ALA A 52 14.43 -8.75 13.90
CA ALA A 52 13.89 -9.31 15.14
C ALA A 52 12.64 -8.51 15.52
N GLU A 53 11.62 -9.15 16.08
CA GLU A 53 10.35 -8.49 16.45
C GLU A 53 10.56 -7.26 17.35
N THR A 54 11.59 -7.30 18.20
CA THR A 54 11.97 -6.20 19.10
C THR A 54 12.42 -4.93 18.37
N VAL A 55 12.87 -5.04 17.11
CA VAL A 55 13.35 -3.93 16.28
C VAL A 55 12.21 -3.33 15.43
N TYR A 56 11.10 -4.06 15.25
CA TYR A 56 9.98 -3.60 14.43
C TYR A 56 9.43 -2.21 14.83
N PRO A 57 9.25 -1.87 16.12
CA PRO A 57 8.80 -0.52 16.50
C PRO A 57 9.73 0.59 16.02
N SER A 58 11.05 0.41 16.16
CA SER A 58 12.05 1.39 15.72
C SER A 58 12.08 1.49 14.20
N TYR A 59 11.97 0.36 13.50
CA TYR A 59 11.88 0.33 12.05
C TYR A 59 10.64 1.07 11.55
N LYS A 60 9.46 0.81 12.14
CA LYS A 60 8.21 1.48 11.81
C LYS A 60 8.32 3.00 12.02
N ALA A 61 8.89 3.43 13.14
CA ALA A 61 9.10 4.85 13.43
C ALA A 61 9.98 5.53 12.37
N ALA A 62 11.04 4.86 11.90
CA ALA A 62 11.88 5.38 10.82
C ALA A 62 11.12 5.53 9.49
N ILE A 63 10.19 4.61 9.16
CA ILE A 63 9.35 4.75 7.97
C ILE A 63 8.34 5.89 8.12
N GLU A 64 7.76 6.06 9.31
CA GLU A 64 6.87 7.17 9.63
C GLU A 64 7.58 8.53 9.57
N GLU A 65 8.86 8.59 9.93
CA GLU A 65 9.70 9.79 9.78
C GLU A 65 9.90 10.16 8.30
N VAL A 66 10.17 9.17 7.44
CA VAL A 66 10.24 9.38 5.98
C VAL A 66 8.91 9.87 5.42
N GLU A 67 7.78 9.28 5.82
CA GLU A 67 6.44 9.72 5.39
C GLU A 67 6.13 11.14 5.89
N SER A 68 6.53 11.47 7.12
CA SER A 68 6.35 12.79 7.71
C SER A 68 7.18 13.86 7.00
N TYR A 69 8.41 13.53 6.64
CA TYR A 69 9.26 14.40 5.82
C TYR A 69 8.67 14.59 4.41
N ALA A 70 8.20 13.53 3.76
CA ALA A 70 7.55 13.64 2.47
C ALA A 70 6.32 14.56 2.52
N LYS A 71 5.52 14.50 3.61
CA LYS A 71 4.38 15.41 3.83
C LYS A 71 4.82 16.85 4.05
N SER A 72 5.92 17.10 4.77
CA SER A 72 6.38 18.46 5.08
C SER A 72 6.85 19.23 3.84
N VAL A 73 7.24 18.52 2.78
CA VAL A 73 7.66 19.08 1.49
C VAL A 73 6.59 18.98 0.39
N ASP A 74 5.34 18.67 0.75
CA ASP A 74 4.23 18.44 -0.20
C ASP A 74 4.54 17.37 -1.27
N GLY A 75 5.40 16.41 -0.92
CA GLY A 75 5.84 15.32 -1.80
C GLY A 75 5.13 13.99 -1.54
N ASN A 76 4.33 13.89 -0.47
CA ASN A 76 3.64 12.65 -0.11
C ASN A 76 2.35 12.48 -0.90
N ILE A 77 2.30 11.43 -1.72
CA ILE A 77 1.08 11.00 -2.41
C ILE A 77 0.40 9.96 -1.53
N GLU A 78 -0.89 10.15 -1.23
CA GLU A 78 -1.64 9.27 -0.31
C GLU A 78 -1.76 7.82 -0.80
N PHE A 79 -1.52 7.57 -2.09
CA PHE A 79 -1.57 6.25 -2.71
C PHE A 79 -0.57 5.28 -2.07
N ARG A 80 -1.07 4.14 -1.62
CA ARG A 80 -0.28 3.04 -1.05
C ARG A 80 -0.47 1.77 -1.85
N TYR A 81 0.61 1.30 -2.47
CA TYR A 81 0.57 0.07 -3.25
C TYR A 81 0.50 -1.15 -2.33
N LEU A 82 -0.62 -1.87 -2.36
CA LEU A 82 -0.91 -3.00 -1.45
C LEU A 82 0.22 -4.02 -1.34
N ASN A 83 0.91 -4.31 -2.45
CA ASN A 83 1.98 -5.31 -2.48
C ASN A 83 3.23 -4.90 -1.68
N TYR A 84 3.38 -3.61 -1.37
CA TYR A 84 4.52 -3.06 -0.63
C TYR A 84 4.16 -2.65 0.80
N CYS A 85 2.91 -2.86 1.21
CA CYS A 85 2.45 -2.44 2.53
C CYS A 85 2.67 -3.52 3.59
N ASP A 86 3.08 -3.08 4.79
CA ASP A 86 3.05 -3.92 5.97
C ASP A 86 1.64 -3.96 6.59
N SER A 87 1.40 -4.90 7.50
CA SER A 87 0.09 -5.13 8.10
C SER A 87 -0.45 -3.94 8.93
N SER A 88 0.41 -2.99 9.33
CA SER A 88 0.00 -1.80 10.06
C SER A 88 -0.59 -0.69 9.16
N GLN A 89 -0.38 -0.76 7.85
CA GLN A 89 -0.83 0.23 6.88
C GLN A 89 -2.23 -0.08 6.34
N ASP A 90 -2.87 0.93 5.76
CA ASP A 90 -4.16 0.78 5.05
C ASP A 90 -3.99 1.12 3.56
N PRO A 91 -3.57 0.15 2.71
CA PRO A 91 -3.46 0.38 1.28
C PRO A 91 -4.81 0.53 0.60
N LEU A 92 -5.82 -0.25 1.01
CA LEU A 92 -7.13 -0.24 0.38
C LEU A 92 -7.84 1.12 0.60
N GLY A 93 -7.70 1.72 1.78
CA GLY A 93 -8.20 3.08 2.04
C GLY A 93 -7.64 4.13 1.09
N SER A 94 -6.42 3.94 0.57
CA SER A 94 -5.80 4.88 -0.39
C SER A 94 -6.38 4.80 -1.81
N TYR A 95 -7.14 3.74 -2.14
CA TYR A 95 -7.66 3.53 -3.51
C TYR A 95 -8.88 4.40 -3.82
N GLY A 96 -9.46 5.03 -2.80
CA GLY A 96 -10.59 5.96 -2.92
C GLY A 96 -11.93 5.26 -2.75
N LYS A 97 -12.90 6.00 -2.17
CA LYS A 97 -14.18 5.43 -1.71
C LYS A 97 -14.98 4.74 -2.82
N GLU A 98 -14.97 5.29 -4.03
CA GLU A 98 -15.67 4.70 -5.17
C GLU A 98 -15.06 3.35 -5.59
N ASN A 99 -13.73 3.26 -5.65
CA ASN A 99 -13.05 2.00 -5.98
C ASN A 99 -13.28 0.93 -4.92
N ILE A 100 -13.31 1.32 -3.64
CA ILE A 100 -13.64 0.41 -2.53
C ILE A 100 -15.08 -0.11 -2.64
N ARG A 101 -16.04 0.77 -2.98
CA ARG A 101 -17.42 0.36 -3.25
C ARG A 101 -17.49 -0.61 -4.43
N ASN A 102 -16.82 -0.31 -5.54
CA ASN A 102 -16.79 -1.17 -6.72
C ASN A 102 -16.20 -2.56 -6.42
N MET A 103 -15.13 -2.62 -5.61
CA MET A 103 -14.57 -3.89 -5.12
C MET A 103 -15.53 -4.64 -4.19
N GLY A 104 -16.28 -3.92 -3.36
CA GLY A 104 -17.35 -4.47 -2.52
C GLY A 104 -18.46 -5.10 -3.35
N ASP A 105 -18.96 -4.39 -4.37
CA ASP A 105 -20.01 -4.87 -5.28
C ASP A 105 -19.54 -6.09 -6.07
N ALA A 106 -18.30 -6.08 -6.57
CA ALA A 106 -17.70 -7.24 -7.22
C ALA A 106 -17.58 -8.44 -6.27
N THR A 107 -17.19 -8.22 -5.01
CA THR A 107 -17.11 -9.28 -3.99
C THR A 107 -18.49 -9.86 -3.70
N ALA A 108 -19.52 -9.03 -3.60
CA ALA A 108 -20.90 -9.49 -3.38
C ALA A 108 -21.44 -10.29 -4.57
N ARG A 109 -21.15 -9.85 -5.80
CA ARG A 109 -21.62 -10.48 -7.03
C ARG A 109 -20.91 -11.79 -7.35
N TYR A 110 -19.60 -11.84 -7.17
CA TYR A 110 -18.75 -12.93 -7.68
C TYR A 110 -18.10 -13.78 -6.58
N GLY A 111 -18.18 -13.37 -5.31
CA GLY A 111 -17.60 -14.07 -4.16
C GLY A 111 -18.67 -14.64 -3.22
N PRO A 112 -19.57 -15.53 -3.66
CA PRO A 112 -20.63 -16.07 -2.82
C PRO A 112 -20.03 -16.71 -1.55
N GLY A 113 -20.66 -16.45 -0.40
CA GLY A 113 -20.17 -16.88 0.91
C GLY A 113 -19.00 -16.07 1.47
N GLY A 114 -18.42 -15.13 0.71
CA GLY A 114 -17.39 -14.20 1.19
C GLY A 114 -16.11 -14.90 1.65
N ILE A 115 -15.74 -16.02 1.02
CA ILE A 115 -14.64 -16.89 1.46
C ILE A 115 -13.33 -16.09 1.65
N PHE A 116 -12.96 -15.25 0.69
CA PHE A 116 -11.72 -14.46 0.79
C PHE A 116 -11.77 -13.35 1.85
N GLN A 117 -12.97 -12.86 2.20
CA GLN A 117 -13.14 -11.86 3.25
C GLN A 117 -13.16 -12.51 4.66
N LYS A 118 -13.71 -13.73 4.79
CA LYS A 118 -14.01 -14.37 6.09
C LYS A 118 -13.13 -15.57 6.45
N ARG A 119 -12.71 -16.36 5.46
CA ARG A 119 -12.07 -17.67 5.66
C ARG A 119 -10.58 -17.68 5.37
N VAL A 120 -10.08 -16.68 4.64
CA VAL A 120 -8.64 -16.51 4.39
C VAL A 120 -8.05 -15.61 5.48
N PRO A 121 -7.18 -16.13 6.37
CA PRO A 121 -6.53 -15.33 7.39
C PRO A 121 -5.55 -14.32 6.79
N GLY A 122 -5.32 -13.23 7.50
CA GLY A 122 -4.40 -12.17 7.06
C GLY A 122 -4.85 -11.40 5.82
N GLY A 123 -3.91 -10.67 5.23
CA GLY A 123 -4.13 -9.79 4.08
C GLY A 123 -5.04 -8.60 4.39
N PHE A 124 -5.12 -7.68 3.44
CA PHE A 124 -6.02 -6.54 3.51
C PHE A 124 -7.43 -6.94 3.08
N LYS A 125 -8.44 -6.56 3.87
CA LYS A 125 -9.85 -6.90 3.65
C LYS A 125 -10.63 -5.64 3.35
N ILE A 126 -11.54 -5.71 2.37
CA ILE A 126 -12.43 -4.61 2.01
C ILE A 126 -13.31 -4.25 3.22
N SER A 127 -13.75 -5.26 3.99
CA SER A 127 -14.54 -5.05 5.20
C SER A 127 -13.77 -4.45 6.39
N LYS A 128 -12.48 -4.13 6.24
CA LYS A 128 -11.62 -3.56 7.28
C LYS A 128 -10.99 -2.21 6.88
N VAL A 129 -11.39 -1.67 5.73
CA VAL A 129 -10.96 -0.34 5.27
C VAL A 129 -11.44 0.70 6.29
N LYS A 130 -10.56 1.62 6.69
CA LYS A 130 -10.90 2.71 7.63
C LYS A 130 -11.67 3.81 6.88
N GLU A 131 -12.66 4.43 7.52
CA GLU A 131 -13.51 5.49 6.91
C GLU A 131 -12.82 6.84 6.71
#